data_AF-A0A1K1PLF7-F1
#
_entry.id   AF-A0A1K1PLF7-F1
#
_cell.length_a   1.000
_cell.length_b   1.000
_cell.length_c   1.000
_cell.angle_alpha   90.00
_cell.angle_beta   90.00
_cell.angle_gamma   90.00
#
_symmetry.space_group_name_H-M   'P 1'
#
loop_
_entity.id
_entity.type
_entity.pdbx_description
1 polymer ?
#
loop_
_entity_poly.entity_id
_entity_poly.type
_entity_poly.pdbx_seq_one_letter_code
_entity_poly.pdbx_strand_id
1 'polypeptide(L)' 'MPSKTVFIDQDDNEMEWYITGTGLLHMEVSSEIDIPGHAYMTMDKMDVQKLIKMLTAIEKEMKD' A
#
# COMPACT_ATOMS: atom_id res chain seq x y z
N MET A 1 -10.81 -8.92 -14.42
CA MET A 1 -10.85 -7.49 -14.03
C MET A 1 -9.66 -7.25 -13.12
N PRO A 2 -8.89 -6.17 -13.30
CA PRO A 2 -7.87 -5.82 -12.32
C PRO A 2 -8.56 -5.62 -10.97
N SER A 3 -8.19 -6.41 -9.97
CA SER A 3 -8.77 -6.35 -8.64
C SER A 3 -8.29 -5.07 -7.96
N LYS A 4 -9.21 -4.14 -7.69
CA LYS A 4 -8.97 -3.00 -6.80
C LYS A 4 -9.23 -3.46 -5.36
N THR A 5 -8.37 -3.09 -4.44
CA THR A 5 -8.58 -3.27 -3.00
C THR A 5 -8.33 -1.95 -2.31
N VAL A 6 -9.15 -1.68 -1.28
CA VAL A 6 -9.07 -0.47 -0.47
C VAL A 6 -8.95 -0.91 0.98
N PHE A 7 -8.00 -0.31 1.68
CA PHE A 7 -7.81 -0.42 3.12
C PHE A 7 -8.01 0.96 3.73
N ILE A 8 -8.78 1.04 4.81
CA ILE A 8 -9.01 2.26 5.59
C ILE A 8 -8.73 1.92 7.05
N ASP A 9 -7.89 2.71 7.72
CA ASP A 9 -7.58 2.53 9.15
C ASP A 9 -8.52 3.33 10.07
N GLN A 10 -8.20 3.38 11.37
CA GLN A 10 -9.05 4.05 12.37
C GLN A 10 -8.97 5.57 12.31
N ASP A 11 -7.96 6.13 11.66
CA ASP A 11 -7.70 7.56 11.55
C ASP A 11 -8.09 8.08 10.14
N ASP A 12 -8.94 7.32 9.44
CA ASP A 12 -9.36 7.54 8.05
C ASP A 12 -8.19 7.70 7.06
N ASN A 13 -7.04 7.05 7.33
CA ASN A 13 -6.01 6.92 6.30
C ASN A 13 -6.44 5.83 5.31
N GLU A 14 -6.36 6.15 4.03
CA GLU A 14 -6.78 5.26 2.94
C GLU A 14 -5.56 4.77 2.16
N MET A 15 -5.55 3.48 1.84
CA MET A 15 -4.64 2.87 0.88
C MET A 15 -5.43 2.12 -0.18
N GLU A 16 -5.29 2.55 -1.43
CA GLU A 16 -5.86 1.88 -2.58
C GLU A 16 -4.77 1.18 -3.40
N TRP A 17 -5.04 -0.02 -3.93
CA TRP A 17 -4.16 -0.65 -4.90
C TRP A 17 -4.86 -1.48 -5.96
N TYR A 18 -4.24 -1.60 -7.13
CA TYR A 18 -4.71 -2.42 -8.25
C TYR A 18 -3.57 -2.83 -9.19
N ILE A 19 -3.75 -3.94 -9.92
CA ILE A 19 -2.81 -4.36 -10.97
C ILE A 19 -3.19 -3.69 -12.29
N THR A 20 -2.28 -2.96 -12.90
CA THR A 20 -2.49 -2.29 -14.20
C THR A 20 -2.55 -3.31 -15.35
N GLY A 21 -3.02 -2.88 -16.53
CA GLY A 21 -2.97 -3.70 -17.74
C GLY A 21 -1.56 -4.11 -18.19
N THR A 22 -0.52 -3.44 -17.66
CA THR A 22 0.90 -3.77 -17.91
C THR A 22 1.47 -4.78 -16.90
N GLY A 23 0.67 -5.22 -15.91
CA GLY A 23 1.10 -6.16 -14.88
C GLY A 23 1.83 -5.53 -13.69
N LEU A 24 1.99 -4.21 -13.67
CA LEU A 24 2.53 -3.47 -12.52
C LEU A 24 1.46 -3.26 -11.45
N LEU A 25 1.85 -3.25 -10.18
CA LEU A 25 1.01 -2.83 -9.06
C LEU A 25 1.02 -1.30 -8.97
N HIS A 26 -0.16 -0.69 -8.96
CA HIS A 26 -0.34 0.68 -8.47
C HIS A 26 -0.82 0.68 -7.04
N MET A 27 -0.23 1.59 -6.25
CA MET A 27 -0.63 1.86 -4.88
C MET A 27 -0.71 3.37 -4.67
N GLU A 28 -1.76 3.77 -3.98
CA GLU A 28 -2.06 5.14 -3.58
C GLU A 28 -2.31 5.13 -2.07
N VAL A 29 -1.72 6.10 -1.36
CA VAL A 29 -1.91 6.29 0.08
C VAL A 29 -2.31 7.73 0.30
N SER A 30 -3.41 7.95 1.01
CA SER A 30 -3.91 9.27 1.34
C SER A 30 -4.28 9.37 2.82
N SER A 31 -4.07 10.55 3.38
CA SER A 31 -4.52 10.93 4.72
C SER A 31 -5.13 12.33 4.62
N GLU A 32 -6.30 12.54 5.22
CA GLU A 32 -6.99 13.84 5.23
C GLU A 32 -7.08 14.47 6.62
N ILE A 33 -6.91 13.69 7.69
CA ILE A 33 -7.18 14.15 9.07
C ILE A 33 -5.94 14.74 9.75
N ASP A 34 -4.93 13.91 10.04
CA ASP A 34 -3.82 14.32 10.91
C ASP A 34 -2.69 15.04 10.18
N ILE A 35 -2.29 14.50 9.03
CA ILE A 35 -1.25 15.10 8.17
C ILE A 35 -1.71 14.93 6.72
N PRO A 36 -2.36 15.97 6.14
CA PRO A 36 -2.82 15.92 4.77
C PRO A 36 -1.68 15.54 3.83
N GLY A 37 -1.85 14.42 3.14
CA GLY A 37 -0.78 13.80 2.40
C GLY A 37 -1.34 12.87 1.35
N HIS A 38 -0.67 12.84 0.20
CA HIS A 38 -0.99 11.96 -0.90
C HIS A 38 0.30 11.43 -1.49
N ALA A 39 0.41 10.11 -1.59
CA ALA A 39 1.55 9.44 -2.15
C ALA A 39 1.11 8.37 -3.15
N TYR A 40 1.90 8.23 -4.21
CA TYR A 40 1.65 7.31 -5.28
C TYR A 40 2.89 6.51 -5.62
N MET A 41 2.73 5.20 -5.84
CA MET A 41 3.82 4.31 -6.19
C MET A 41 3.39 3.25 -7.20
N THR A 42 4.25 3.02 -8.19
CA THR A 42 4.16 1.87 -9.11
C THR A 42 5.26 0.88 -8.78
N MET A 43 4.93 -0.41 -8.71
CA MET A 43 5.89 -1.48 -8.40
C MET A 43 5.77 -2.63 -9.40
N ASP A 44 6.91 -3.24 -9.72
CA ASP A 44 6.93 -4.54 -10.41
C ASP A 44 6.80 -5.71 -9.41
N LYS A 45 6.76 -6.93 -9.93
CA LYS A 45 6.63 -8.14 -9.10
C LYS A 45 7.81 -8.33 -8.12
N MET A 46 9.02 -7.97 -8.50
CA MET A 46 10.21 -8.11 -7.64
C MET A 46 10.17 -7.11 -6.49
N ASP A 47 9.72 -5.89 -6.75
CA ASP A 47 9.58 -4.87 -5.72
C ASP A 47 8.48 -5.22 -4.73
N VAL A 48 7.33 -5.73 -5.19
CA VAL A 48 6.27 -6.26 -4.31
C VAL A 48 6.80 -7.38 -3.42
N GLN A 49 7.59 -8.31 -3.95
CA GLN A 49 8.19 -9.39 -3.16
C GLN A 49 9.16 -8.88 -2.09
N LYS A 50 9.90 -7.80 -2.37
CA LYS A 50 10.78 -7.15 -1.38
C LYS A 50 9.94 -6.43 -0.32
N LEU A 51 8.91 -5.69 -0.73
CA LEU A 51 8.03 -4.96 0.18
C LEU A 51 7.38 -5.92 1.20
N ILE A 52 6.85 -7.06 0.74
CA ILE A 52 6.28 -8.08 1.63
C ILE A 52 7.31 -8.53 2.68
N LYS A 53 8.55 -8.81 2.28
CA LYS A 53 9.61 -9.22 3.22
C LYS A 53 9.91 -8.14 4.26
N MET A 54 9.95 -6.87 3.84
CA MET A 54 10.17 -5.74 4.75
C MET A 54 9.01 -5.60 5.74
N LEU A 55 7.77 -5.63 5.24
CA LEU A 55 6.57 -5.52 6.09
C LEU A 55 6.48 -6.67 7.11
N THR A 56 6.73 -7.91 6.70
CA THR A 56 6.77 -9.07 7.61
C THR A 56 7.91 -8.98 8.64
N ALA A 57 9.03 -8.33 8.32
CA ALA A 57 10.09 -8.11 9.29
C ALA A 57 9.69 -7.03 10.30
N ILE A 58 9.11 -5.92 9.83
CA ILE A 58 8.61 -4.82 10.66
C ILE A 58 7.52 -5.32 11.61
N GLU A 59 6.56 -6.10 11.12
CA GLU A 59 5.48 -6.70 11.93
C GLU A 59 6.03 -7.45 13.14
N LYS A 60 7.14 -8.19 12.99
CA LYS A 60 7.77 -8.92 14.10
C LYS A 60 8.43 -8.03 15.14
N GLU A 61 8.80 -6.81 14.76
CA GLU A 61 9.43 -5.82 15.64
C GLU A 61 8.40 -4.93 16.34
N MET A 62 7.20 -4.78 15.76
CA MET A 62 6.10 -4.06 16.37
C MET A 62 5.66 -4.76 17.67
N LYS A 63 5.44 -3.96 18.71
CA LYS A 63 4.89 -4.44 19.98
C LYS A 63 3.37 -4.30 19.94
N ASP A 64 2.69 -5.23 20.61
CA ASP A 64 1.24 -5.17 20.86
C ASP A 64 0.83 -3.88 21.59
#